data_AF-A0AAN4YKC9-F1
#
_entry.id   AF-A0AAN4YKC9-F1
#
_cell.length_a   1.000
_cell.length_b   1.000
_cell.length_c   1.000
_cell.angle_alpha   90.00
_cell.angle_beta   90.00
_cell.angle_gamma   90.00
#
_symmetry.space_group_name_H-M   'P 1'
#
loop_
_entity.id
_entity.type
_entity.pdbx_description
1 polymer ?
#
loop_
_entity_poly.entity_id
_entity_poly.type
_entity_poly.pdbx_seq_one_letter_code
_entity_poly.pdbx_strand_id
1 'polypeptide(L)'
;MATIVGTTAGPLLGGVLYEHGGYYAPFGLAFGLLVLDFIFRLMMVDSRVIVEHSNSGHPTTSDEESWTDKSILDKKQTSVESRVPEPLHDNSRSIGSTLILLRSPRMLTALLVYLIISTSMTSFDSVLPIFVHNTFAWAQTAQGLIFICLMVPQVMSPLYGYTIDRWPRLRRYQAALALLGAVPILVCFRYVTQNTLEHKVLLCALLALIGTCFAILEPPIMVEISSIVEQIQSKHPGIFGKGGATAFAYGLSNCAFAAGAMVGPFLGGWVRDTYGWATMGWVLALPLGASSLLVLGFFR
;
A
#
# COMPACT_ATOMS: atom_id res chain seq x y z
N MET A 1 -3.32 -9.45 8.08
CA MET A 1 -2.59 -10.65 8.55
C MET A 1 -1.90 -11.38 7.40
N ALA A 2 -2.59 -11.81 6.34
CA ALA A 2 -1.97 -12.55 5.23
C ALA A 2 -0.77 -11.83 4.57
N THR A 3 -0.88 -10.52 4.32
CA THR A 3 0.20 -9.72 3.72
C THR A 3 1.47 -9.72 4.58
N ILE A 4 1.34 -9.56 5.90
CA ILE A 4 2.48 -9.54 6.84
C ILE A 4 3.17 -10.91 6.87
N VAL A 5 2.38 -11.99 6.87
CA VAL A 5 2.92 -13.35 6.82
C VAL A 5 3.69 -13.56 5.51
N GLY A 6 3.14 -13.11 4.37
CA GLY A 6 3.82 -13.20 3.08
C GLY A 6 5.11 -12.37 3.01
N THR A 7 5.08 -11.11 3.43
CA THR A 7 6.25 -10.23 3.38
C THR A 7 7.34 -10.62 4.38
N THR A 8 7.00 -11.31 5.47
CA THR A 8 7.97 -11.82 6.44
C THR A 8 8.51 -13.19 6.03
N ALA A 9 7.64 -14.10 5.59
CA ALA A 9 8.03 -15.45 5.18
C ALA A 9 8.78 -15.45 3.84
N GLY A 10 8.48 -14.51 2.94
CA GLY A 10 9.10 -14.41 1.61
C GLY A 10 10.62 -14.33 1.65
N PRO A 11 11.23 -13.30 2.28
CA PRO A 11 12.68 -13.20 2.40
C PRO A 11 13.32 -14.37 3.15
N LEU A 12 12.65 -14.90 4.16
CA LEU A 12 13.15 -16.04 4.95
C LEU A 12 13.21 -17.32 4.10
N LEU A 13 12.09 -17.71 3.49
CA LEU A 13 12.00 -18.89 2.63
C LEU A 13 12.88 -18.73 1.39
N GLY A 14 12.87 -17.54 0.79
CA GLY A 14 13.71 -17.20 -0.36
C GLY A 14 15.20 -17.32 -0.03
N GLY A 15 15.64 -16.80 1.12
CA GLY A 15 17.03 -16.89 1.57
C GLY A 15 17.50 -18.33 1.80
N VAL A 16 16.70 -19.14 2.49
CA VAL A 16 16.99 -20.57 2.74
C VAL A 16 17.05 -21.37 1.43
N LEU A 17 16.07 -21.16 0.55
CA LEU A 17 16.03 -21.82 -0.76
C LEU A 17 17.19 -21.42 -1.65
N TYR A 18 17.57 -20.15 -1.63
CA TYR A 18 18.69 -19.65 -2.42
C TYR A 18 20.03 -20.23 -1.93
N GLU A 19 20.20 -20.34 -0.60
CA GLU A 19 21.42 -20.87 0.02
C GLU A 19 21.64 -22.35 -0.25
N HIS A 20 20.58 -23.17 -0.10
CA HIS A 20 20.69 -24.62 -0.20
C HIS A 20 20.26 -25.20 -1.55
N GLY A 21 19.32 -24.55 -2.23
CA GLY A 21 18.76 -24.98 -3.51
C GLY A 21 19.31 -24.22 -4.72
N GLY A 22 20.15 -23.20 -4.50
CA GLY A 22 20.76 -22.40 -5.55
C GLY A 22 19.79 -21.43 -6.22
N TYR A 23 20.26 -20.80 -7.30
CA TYR A 23 19.61 -19.64 -7.92
C TYR A 23 18.15 -19.88 -8.33
N TYR A 24 17.83 -21.07 -8.86
CA TYR A 24 16.50 -21.37 -9.39
C TYR A 24 15.47 -21.80 -8.34
N ALA A 25 15.89 -22.21 -7.14
CA ALA A 25 15.00 -22.79 -6.14
C ALA A 25 13.93 -21.80 -5.60
N PRO A 26 14.24 -20.53 -5.29
CA PRO A 26 13.22 -19.55 -4.88
C PRO A 26 12.16 -19.31 -5.95
N PHE A 27 12.54 -19.31 -7.23
CA PHE A 27 11.59 -19.17 -8.35
C PHE A 27 10.64 -20.36 -8.44
N GLY A 28 11.15 -21.58 -8.21
CA GLY A 28 10.33 -22.79 -8.14
C GLY A 28 9.24 -22.71 -7.07
N LEU A 29 9.59 -22.21 -5.87
CA LEU A 29 8.60 -21.95 -4.80
C LEU A 29 7.56 -20.91 -5.24
N ALA A 30 7.99 -19.79 -5.82
CA ALA A 30 7.09 -18.73 -6.27
C ALA A 30 6.10 -19.24 -7.32
N PHE A 31 6.56 -19.98 -8.34
CA PHE A 31 5.70 -20.58 -9.35
C PHE A 31 4.73 -21.60 -8.74
N GLY A 32 5.19 -22.43 -7.80
CA GLY A 32 4.33 -23.39 -7.10
C GLY A 32 3.19 -22.71 -6.34
N LEU A 33 3.48 -21.62 -5.62
CA LEU A 33 2.47 -20.83 -4.91
C LEU A 33 1.49 -20.14 -5.87
N LEU A 34 1.95 -19.66 -7.03
CA LEU A 34 1.08 -19.06 -8.05
C LEU A 34 0.14 -20.11 -8.67
N VAL A 35 0.62 -21.31 -8.96
CA VAL A 35 -0.21 -22.41 -9.45
C VAL A 35 -1.25 -22.80 -8.40
N LEU A 36 -0.86 -22.86 -7.12
CA LEU A 36 -1.78 -23.13 -6.02
C LEU A 36 -2.86 -22.03 -5.89
N ASP A 37 -2.48 -20.75 -5.96
CA ASP A 37 -3.44 -19.63 -5.98
C ASP A 37 -4.42 -19.74 -7.15
N PHE A 38 -3.92 -20.08 -8.34
CA PHE A 38 -4.75 -20.29 -9.53
C PHE A 38 -5.74 -21.44 -9.32
N ILE A 39 -5.31 -22.57 -8.76
CA ILE A 39 -6.20 -23.70 -8.42
C ILE A 39 -7.28 -23.26 -7.43
N PHE A 40 -6.91 -22.53 -6.37
CA PHE A 40 -7.88 -22.02 -5.41
C PHE A 40 -8.90 -21.07 -6.03
N ARG A 41 -8.49 -20.22 -6.97
CA ARG A 41 -9.42 -19.35 -7.73
C ARG A 41 -10.36 -20.16 -8.63
N LEU A 42 -9.89 -21.26 -9.23
CA LEU A 42 -10.76 -22.16 -10.01
C LEU A 42 -11.75 -22.91 -9.12
N MET A 43 -11.34 -23.32 -7.92
CA MET A 43 -12.21 -23.97 -6.94
C MET A 43 -13.24 -23.02 -6.33
N MET A 44 -12.92 -21.72 -6.27
CA MET A 44 -13.84 -20.66 -5.85
C MET A 44 -14.89 -20.43 -6.94
N VAL A 45 -15.81 -21.40 -7.10
CA VAL A 45 -17.00 -21.25 -7.92
C VAL A 45 -17.83 -20.10 -7.35
N ASP A 46 -18.04 -19.09 -8.17
CA ASP A 46 -18.71 -17.86 -7.79
C ASP A 46 -20.21 -18.14 -7.54
N SER A 47 -20.61 -18.18 -6.27
CA SER A 47 -22.02 -18.32 -5.89
C SER A 47 -22.87 -17.14 -6.36
N ARG A 48 -22.26 -16.07 -6.88
CA ARG A 48 -22.97 -14.90 -7.41
C ARG A 48 -23.62 -15.15 -8.76
N VAL A 49 -23.07 -16.06 -9.58
CA VAL A 49 -23.69 -16.43 -10.87
C VAL A 49 -25.03 -17.15 -10.66
N ILE A 50 -25.18 -17.85 -9.52
CA ILE A 50 -26.39 -18.62 -9.19
C ILE A 50 -27.52 -17.71 -8.70
N VAL A 51 -27.22 -16.57 -8.06
CA VAL A 51 -28.26 -15.65 -7.55
C VAL A 51 -28.84 -14.76 -8.66
N GLU A 52 -28.08 -14.41 -9.68
CA GLU A 52 -28.57 -13.55 -10.77
C GLU A 52 -29.36 -14.33 -11.83
N HIS A 53 -29.10 -15.63 -12.01
CA HIS A 53 -29.86 -16.50 -12.91
C HIS A 53 -31.08 -17.19 -12.27
N SER A 54 -31.26 -17.10 -10.94
CA SER A 54 -32.46 -17.64 -10.29
C SER A 54 -33.67 -16.70 -10.34
N ASN A 55 -33.51 -15.46 -10.78
CA ASN A 55 -34.59 -14.46 -10.87
C ASN A 55 -35.04 -14.15 -12.31
N SER A 56 -34.50 -14.84 -13.31
CA SER A 56 -34.90 -14.74 -14.70
C SER A 56 -35.46 -16.09 -15.17
N GLY A 57 -36.77 -16.25 -15.04
CA GLY A 57 -37.51 -17.36 -15.64
C GLY A 57 -37.32 -17.39 -17.17
N HIS A 58 -36.75 -18.51 -17.63
CA HIS A 58 -36.57 -19.01 -19.00
C HIS A 58 -37.85 -18.99 -19.89
N PRO A 59 -37.83 -19.31 -21.23
CA PRO A 59 -36.72 -19.82 -22.07
C PRO A 59 -36.60 -19.34 -23.55
N THR A 60 -35.46 -19.67 -24.18
CA THR A 60 -35.21 -20.03 -25.62
C THR A 60 -35.53 -19.01 -26.74
N THR A 61 -34.71 -18.78 -27.77
CA THR A 61 -33.96 -19.72 -28.62
C THR A 61 -32.98 -18.96 -29.55
N SER A 62 -31.84 -19.61 -29.83
CA SER A 62 -31.02 -19.57 -31.07
C SER A 62 -30.50 -18.24 -31.65
N ASP A 63 -29.18 -18.11 -31.51
CA ASP A 63 -28.17 -17.99 -32.59
C ASP A 63 -28.09 -16.76 -33.51
N GLU A 64 -26.83 -16.33 -33.62
CA GLU A 64 -26.14 -15.66 -34.74
C GLU A 64 -26.19 -14.13 -34.89
N GLU A 65 -25.01 -13.55 -34.67
CA GLU A 65 -24.32 -12.48 -35.40
C GLU A 65 -25.14 -11.46 -36.21
N SER A 66 -24.92 -10.16 -35.95
CA SER A 66 -24.37 -9.24 -36.97
C SER A 66 -24.33 -7.80 -36.46
N TRP A 67 -23.19 -7.15 -36.66
CA TRP A 67 -23.02 -5.71 -36.62
C TRP A 67 -23.65 -5.10 -37.90
N THR A 68 -24.64 -4.20 -37.81
CA THR A 68 -24.85 -3.13 -38.82
C THR A 68 -25.89 -2.07 -38.41
N ASP A 69 -25.38 -0.85 -38.27
CA ASP A 69 -25.84 0.48 -38.75
C ASP A 69 -27.31 0.75 -39.17
N LYS A 70 -27.83 1.92 -38.69
CA LYS A 70 -28.90 2.81 -39.25
C LYS A 70 -30.34 2.27 -39.32
N SER A 71 -31.45 3.03 -39.23
CA SER A 71 -31.77 4.45 -39.05
C SER A 71 -33.31 4.60 -38.98
N ILE A 72 -33.81 5.48 -38.10
CA ILE A 72 -34.88 6.51 -38.34
C ILE A 72 -36.36 6.09 -38.64
N LEU A 73 -37.27 6.67 -37.81
CA LEU A 73 -38.73 6.94 -37.95
C LEU A 73 -39.69 5.73 -37.81
N ASP A 74 -40.84 5.77 -37.11
CA ASP A 74 -41.77 6.89 -36.87
C ASP A 74 -42.80 6.61 -35.72
N LYS A 75 -43.20 7.71 -35.05
CA LYS A 75 -44.49 8.05 -34.36
C LYS A 75 -45.29 7.11 -33.42
N LYS A 76 -45.25 7.47 -32.12
CA LYS A 76 -46.27 8.21 -31.31
C LYS A 76 -47.67 7.59 -31.01
N GLN A 77 -47.91 7.22 -29.73
CA GLN A 77 -49.07 7.63 -28.87
C GLN A 77 -49.01 6.91 -27.49
N THR A 78 -48.55 7.57 -26.42
CA THR A 78 -49.32 8.22 -25.33
C THR A 78 -50.02 7.28 -24.32
N SER A 79 -49.40 7.08 -23.14
CA SER A 79 -50.03 7.31 -21.82
C SER A 79 -48.96 7.29 -20.71
N VAL A 80 -49.21 8.07 -19.66
CA VAL A 80 -48.32 8.58 -18.61
C VAL A 80 -48.15 7.56 -17.47
N GLU A 81 -46.92 7.33 -16.96
CA GLU A 81 -46.56 7.28 -15.51
C GLU A 81 -45.05 6.95 -15.30
N SER A 82 -44.38 7.70 -14.40
CA SER A 82 -43.08 7.45 -13.73
C SER A 82 -41.78 7.27 -14.55
N ARG A 83 -41.10 8.40 -14.78
CA ARG A 83 -39.69 8.49 -15.23
C ARG A 83 -38.72 8.06 -14.12
N VAL A 84 -38.12 6.89 -14.25
CA VAL A 84 -36.79 6.60 -13.67
C VAL A 84 -35.76 7.23 -14.61
N PRO A 85 -34.90 8.16 -14.19
CA PRO A 85 -33.82 8.62 -15.05
C PRO A 85 -32.76 7.52 -15.14
N GLU A 86 -32.50 7.04 -16.36
CA GLU A 86 -31.26 6.34 -16.71
C GLU A 86 -30.06 7.14 -16.20
N PRO A 87 -29.06 6.52 -15.53
CA PRO A 87 -27.82 7.20 -15.27
C PRO A 87 -27.07 7.30 -16.59
N LEU A 88 -27.19 8.46 -17.24
CA LEU A 88 -26.28 8.91 -18.29
C LEU A 88 -24.84 8.74 -17.77
N HIS A 89 -24.09 7.82 -18.39
CA HIS A 89 -22.67 7.62 -18.15
C HIS A 89 -21.91 8.84 -18.71
N ASP A 90 -21.89 9.92 -17.94
CA ASP A 90 -21.24 11.18 -18.28
C ASP A 90 -19.77 11.12 -17.86
N ASN A 91 -18.92 10.58 -18.74
CA ASN A 91 -17.45 10.50 -18.54
C ASN A 91 -16.80 11.87 -18.28
N SER A 92 -17.48 12.99 -18.60
CA SER A 92 -17.00 14.35 -18.34
C SER A 92 -17.01 14.72 -16.84
N ARG A 93 -17.89 14.10 -16.03
CA ARG A 93 -17.98 14.37 -14.58
C ARG A 93 -16.86 13.71 -13.76
N SER A 94 -16.19 12.70 -14.30
CA SER A 94 -15.17 11.89 -13.61
C SER A 94 -13.83 12.63 -13.40
N ILE A 95 -13.42 13.46 -14.35
CA ILE A 95 -12.14 14.19 -14.25
C ILE A 95 -12.27 15.38 -13.29
N GLY A 96 -13.39 16.11 -13.37
CA GLY A 96 -13.69 17.23 -12.48
C GLY A 96 -13.85 16.79 -11.01
N SER A 97 -14.51 15.65 -10.78
CA SER A 97 -14.64 15.06 -9.46
C SER A 97 -13.29 14.63 -8.88
N THR A 98 -12.51 13.90 -9.66
CA THR A 98 -11.15 13.47 -9.32
C THR A 98 -10.24 14.63 -8.92
N LEU A 99 -10.28 15.73 -9.68
CA LEU A 99 -9.47 16.92 -9.40
C LEU A 99 -9.83 17.58 -8.06
N ILE A 100 -11.09 17.49 -7.61
CA ILE A 100 -11.52 18.02 -6.30
C ILE A 100 -10.81 17.28 -5.17
N LEU A 101 -10.60 15.97 -5.29
CA LEU A 101 -9.90 15.17 -4.28
C LEU A 101 -8.41 15.53 -4.21
N LEU A 102 -7.74 15.64 -5.36
CA LEU A 102 -6.32 16.02 -5.44
C LEU A 102 -6.06 17.47 -5.01
N ARG A 103 -7.04 18.37 -5.19
CA ARG A 103 -6.94 19.77 -4.78
C ARG A 103 -7.01 19.96 -3.27
N SER A 104 -7.39 18.92 -2.50
CA SER A 104 -7.34 18.94 -1.05
C SER A 104 -5.88 18.86 -0.56
N PRO A 105 -5.36 19.86 0.15
CA PRO A 105 -3.99 19.82 0.68
C PRO A 105 -3.80 18.68 1.69
N ARG A 106 -4.88 18.23 2.35
CA ARG A 106 -4.86 17.06 3.26
C ARG A 106 -4.62 15.76 2.51
N MET A 107 -5.29 15.59 1.37
CA MET A 107 -5.10 14.40 0.52
C MET A 107 -3.67 14.38 -0.03
N LEU A 108 -3.19 15.50 -0.57
CA LEU A 108 -1.82 15.59 -1.08
C LEU A 108 -0.77 15.29 0.00
N THR A 109 -0.98 15.79 1.23
CA THR A 109 -0.11 15.49 2.36
C THR A 109 -0.12 13.99 2.69
N ALA A 110 -1.30 13.37 2.78
CA ALA A 110 -1.41 11.93 3.05
C ALA A 110 -0.71 11.09 1.97
N LEU A 111 -0.88 11.44 0.69
CA LEU A 111 -0.22 10.77 -0.43
C LEU A 111 1.30 10.95 -0.41
N LEU A 112 1.79 12.15 -0.10
CA LEU A 112 3.22 12.43 0.04
C LEU A 112 3.84 11.59 1.17
N VAL A 113 3.19 11.56 2.34
CA VAL A 113 3.65 10.75 3.46
C VAL A 113 3.66 9.26 3.08
N TYR A 114 2.61 8.77 2.43
CA TYR A 114 2.52 7.38 2.00
C TYR A 114 3.59 7.01 0.96
N LEU A 115 3.88 7.91 0.02
CA LEU A 115 4.98 7.78 -0.93
C LEU A 115 6.33 7.71 -0.21
N ILE A 116 6.59 8.59 0.76
CA ILE A 116 7.86 8.62 1.51
C ILE A 116 8.05 7.34 2.33
N ILE A 117 7.01 6.86 3.03
CA ILE A 117 7.06 5.60 3.77
C ILE A 117 7.40 4.45 2.81
N SER A 118 6.71 4.37 1.67
CA SER A 118 6.95 3.31 0.69
C SER A 118 8.38 3.36 0.14
N THR A 119 8.89 4.55 -0.18
CA THR A 119 10.29 4.76 -0.59
C THR A 119 11.25 4.25 0.49
N SER A 120 11.02 4.60 1.77
CA SER A 120 11.88 4.16 2.87
C SER A 120 11.84 2.65 3.07
N MET A 121 10.65 2.03 3.08
CA MET A 121 10.50 0.58 3.25
C MET A 121 11.21 -0.18 2.13
N THR A 122 10.94 0.18 0.87
CA THR A 122 11.55 -0.51 -0.28
C THR A 122 13.04 -0.20 -0.46
N SER A 123 13.52 0.94 0.04
CA SER A 123 14.97 1.18 0.15
C SER A 123 15.63 0.19 1.11
N PHE A 124 14.97 -0.13 2.23
CA PHE A 124 15.49 -1.15 3.15
C PHE A 124 15.49 -2.54 2.53
N ASP A 125 14.46 -2.88 1.75
CA ASP A 125 14.36 -4.17 1.05
C ASP A 125 15.56 -4.44 0.13
N SER A 126 16.03 -3.44 -0.62
CA SER A 126 17.19 -3.61 -1.50
C SER A 126 18.53 -3.52 -0.77
N VAL A 127 18.64 -2.67 0.26
CA VAL A 127 19.92 -2.30 0.86
C VAL A 127 20.30 -3.21 2.03
N LEU A 128 19.34 -3.66 2.86
CA LEU A 128 19.63 -4.44 4.07
C LEU A 128 20.37 -5.75 3.78
N PRO A 129 19.95 -6.60 2.83
CA PRO A 129 20.65 -7.85 2.53
C PRO A 129 22.09 -7.60 2.12
N ILE A 130 22.31 -6.59 1.27
CA ILE A 130 23.64 -6.25 0.77
C ILE A 130 24.50 -5.63 1.88
N PHE A 131 23.90 -4.84 2.78
CA PHE A 131 24.61 -4.26 3.92
C PHE A 131 25.09 -5.34 4.89
N VAL A 132 24.22 -6.26 5.32
CA VAL A 132 24.63 -7.31 6.27
C VAL A 132 25.52 -8.37 5.64
N HIS A 133 25.42 -8.58 4.33
CA HIS A 133 26.41 -9.38 3.61
C HIS A 133 27.79 -8.70 3.63
N ASN A 134 27.89 -7.44 3.21
CA ASN A 134 29.18 -6.76 3.07
C ASN A 134 29.82 -6.42 4.43
N THR A 135 29.02 -6.04 5.43
CA THR A 135 29.51 -5.57 6.73
C THR A 135 29.69 -6.72 7.72
N PHE A 136 28.78 -7.69 7.73
CA PHE A 136 28.79 -8.77 8.73
C PHE A 136 29.16 -10.15 8.17
N ALA A 137 29.36 -10.27 6.86
CA ALA A 137 29.58 -11.55 6.17
C ALA A 137 28.45 -12.57 6.45
N TRP A 138 27.20 -12.08 6.57
CA TRP A 138 26.06 -12.96 6.82
C TRP A 138 25.75 -13.83 5.60
N ALA A 139 25.40 -15.10 5.88
CA ALA A 139 24.85 -16.04 4.91
C ALA A 139 23.47 -15.58 4.40
N GLN A 140 23.02 -16.14 3.28
CA GLN A 140 21.81 -15.71 2.58
C GLN A 140 20.54 -15.95 3.41
N THR A 141 20.50 -17.05 4.17
CA THR A 141 19.44 -17.31 5.15
C THR A 141 19.36 -16.19 6.18
N ALA A 142 20.50 -15.82 6.79
CA ALA A 142 20.55 -14.76 7.80
C ALA A 142 20.18 -13.38 7.23
N GLN A 143 20.51 -13.11 5.97
CA GLN A 143 20.08 -11.90 5.26
C GLN A 143 18.54 -11.82 5.17
N GLY A 144 17.86 -12.93 4.88
CA GLY A 144 16.40 -12.99 4.87
C GLY A 144 15.76 -12.81 6.25
N LEU A 145 16.38 -13.34 7.30
CA LEU A 145 15.89 -13.24 8.69
C LEU A 145 15.85 -11.79 9.21
N ILE A 146 16.68 -10.89 8.68
CA ILE A 146 16.76 -9.52 9.21
C ILE A 146 15.46 -8.73 9.04
N PHE A 147 14.66 -9.06 8.02
CA PHE A 147 13.37 -8.44 7.77
C PHE A 147 12.34 -8.75 8.87
N ILE A 148 12.52 -9.83 9.62
CA ILE A 148 11.68 -10.14 10.78
C ILE A 148 11.76 -9.01 11.79
N CYS A 149 12.95 -8.46 12.06
CA CYS A 149 13.11 -7.34 12.99
C CYS A 149 12.27 -6.13 12.54
N LEU A 150 12.25 -5.85 11.24
CA LEU A 150 11.49 -4.74 10.66
C LEU A 150 9.96 -5.00 10.67
N MET A 151 9.53 -6.25 10.48
CA MET A 151 8.12 -6.61 10.30
C MET A 151 7.40 -7.03 11.59
N VAL A 152 8.09 -7.54 12.61
CA VAL A 152 7.49 -7.96 13.89
C VAL A 152 6.58 -6.89 14.51
N PRO A 153 6.93 -5.60 14.52
CA PRO A 153 6.06 -4.56 15.07
C PRO A 153 4.69 -4.46 14.40
N GLN A 154 4.56 -4.86 13.13
CA GLN A 154 3.31 -4.84 12.36
C GLN A 154 2.28 -5.85 12.88
N VAL A 155 2.70 -6.88 13.63
CA VAL A 155 1.77 -7.81 14.28
C VAL A 155 0.89 -7.10 15.30
N MET A 156 1.40 -6.00 15.88
CA MET A 156 0.68 -5.17 16.84
C MET A 156 -0.21 -4.10 16.19
N SER A 157 -0.34 -4.06 14.86
CA SER A 157 -1.19 -3.08 14.16
C SER A 157 -2.65 -2.98 14.64
N PRO A 158 -3.33 -4.07 15.04
CA PRO A 158 -4.66 -3.96 15.65
C PRO A 158 -4.68 -3.15 16.96
N LEU A 159 -3.61 -3.23 17.76
CA LEU A 159 -3.48 -2.45 18.99
C LEU A 159 -3.35 -0.97 18.68
N TYR A 160 -2.52 -0.61 17.69
CA TYR A 160 -2.37 0.77 17.24
C TYR A 160 -3.68 1.31 16.67
N GLY A 161 -4.40 0.52 15.86
CA GLY A 161 -5.75 0.84 15.37
C GLY A 161 -6.73 1.13 16.50
N TYR A 162 -6.79 0.25 17.51
CA TYR A 162 -7.65 0.45 18.68
C TYR A 162 -7.35 1.76 19.43
N THR A 163 -6.07 2.15 19.56
CA THR A 163 -5.73 3.42 20.21
C THR A 163 -6.25 4.65 19.45
N ILE A 164 -6.27 4.59 18.12
CA ILE A 164 -6.76 5.68 17.26
C ILE A 164 -8.27 5.79 17.34
N ASP A 165 -8.97 4.65 17.34
CA ASP A 165 -10.43 4.61 17.47
C ASP A 165 -10.89 5.14 18.83
N ARG A 166 -10.13 4.83 19.90
CA ARG A 166 -10.44 5.30 21.26
C ARG A 166 -10.13 6.78 21.46
N TRP A 167 -9.08 7.30 20.82
CA TRP A 167 -8.67 8.68 20.96
C TRP A 167 -8.45 9.38 19.61
N PRO A 168 -9.53 9.82 18.95
CA PRO A 168 -9.46 10.44 17.61
C PRO A 168 -8.57 11.70 17.57
N ARG A 169 -8.54 12.48 18.66
CA ARG A 169 -7.71 13.70 18.76
C ARG A 169 -6.21 13.40 18.80
N LEU A 170 -5.82 12.19 19.23
CA LEU A 170 -4.42 11.78 19.27
C LEU A 170 -3.90 11.28 17.92
N ARG A 171 -4.77 10.99 16.94
CA ARG A 171 -4.39 10.47 15.62
C ARG A 171 -3.28 11.27 14.95
N ARG A 172 -3.44 12.60 14.88
CA ARG A 172 -2.43 13.49 14.26
C ARG A 172 -1.11 13.48 15.02
N TYR A 173 -1.16 13.42 16.35
CA TYR A 173 0.02 13.43 17.20
C TYR A 173 0.75 12.09 17.14
N GLN A 174 0.02 10.97 17.06
CA GLN A 174 0.60 9.65 16.88
C GLN A 174 1.34 9.54 15.53
N ALA A 175 0.70 9.97 14.43
CA ALA A 175 1.34 9.98 13.11
C ALA A 175 2.58 10.89 13.08
N ALA A 176 2.48 12.11 13.63
CA ALA A 176 3.61 13.03 13.72
C ALA A 176 4.74 12.52 14.61
N LEU A 177 4.41 11.90 15.75
CA LEU A 177 5.39 11.32 16.66
C LEU A 177 6.10 10.12 16.03
N ALA A 178 5.38 9.28 15.28
CA ALA A 178 5.99 8.16 14.56
C ALA A 178 6.97 8.66 13.48
N LEU A 179 6.58 9.67 12.70
CA LEU A 179 7.44 10.30 11.69
C LEU A 179 8.65 11.01 12.29
N LEU A 180 8.46 11.76 13.38
CA LEU A 180 9.55 12.47 14.05
C LEU A 180 10.48 11.50 14.78
N GLY A 181 9.92 10.48 15.42
CA GLY A 181 10.65 9.42 16.11
C GLY A 181 11.49 8.57 15.15
N ALA A 182 11.07 8.41 13.88
CA ALA A 182 11.86 7.76 12.85
C ALA A 182 13.21 8.47 12.60
N VAL A 183 13.30 9.80 12.76
CA VAL A 183 14.50 10.59 12.49
C VAL A 183 15.70 10.17 13.34
N PRO A 184 15.66 10.22 14.69
CA PRO A 184 16.81 9.82 15.50
C PRO A 184 17.17 8.34 15.30
N ILE A 185 16.19 7.47 15.04
CA ILE A 185 16.44 6.04 14.77
C ILE A 185 17.25 5.88 13.48
N LEU A 186 16.81 6.55 12.40
CA LEU A 186 17.47 6.53 11.10
C LEU A 186 18.89 7.12 11.16
N VAL A 187 19.09 8.18 11.95
CA VAL A 187 20.40 8.77 12.18
C VAL A 187 21.32 7.82 12.97
N CYS A 188 20.77 7.09 13.95
CA CYS A 188 21.52 6.12 14.75
C CYS A 188 22.04 4.91 13.95
N PHE A 189 21.48 4.62 12.77
CA PHE A 189 22.07 3.58 11.90
C PHE A 189 23.52 3.86 11.51
N ARG A 190 23.96 5.12 11.55
CA ARG A 190 25.37 5.51 11.35
C ARG A 190 26.33 4.79 12.29
N TYR A 191 25.90 4.40 13.48
CA TYR A 191 26.76 3.73 14.46
C TYR A 191 27.03 2.26 14.11
N VAL A 192 26.23 1.64 13.24
CA VAL A 192 26.40 0.25 12.82
C VAL A 192 27.45 0.18 11.71
N THR A 193 28.72 -0.06 12.05
CA THR A 193 29.81 -0.15 11.06
C THR A 193 30.70 -1.40 11.17
N GLN A 194 30.94 -1.90 12.39
CA GLN A 194 31.88 -2.99 12.65
C GLN A 194 31.19 -4.35 12.77
N ASN A 195 31.88 -5.44 12.38
CA ASN A 195 31.38 -6.81 12.54
C ASN A 195 31.51 -7.36 13.97
N THR A 196 30.84 -6.71 14.91
CA THR A 196 30.76 -7.13 16.32
C THR A 196 29.33 -7.60 16.65
N LEU A 197 29.18 -8.42 17.69
CA LEU A 197 27.85 -8.85 18.16
C LEU A 197 26.99 -7.66 18.60
N GLU A 198 27.59 -6.66 19.24
CA GLU A 198 26.91 -5.44 19.68
C GLU A 198 26.27 -4.70 18.51
N HIS A 199 26.99 -4.55 17.40
CA HIS A 199 26.49 -3.86 16.21
C HIS A 199 25.37 -4.62 15.51
N LYS A 200 25.42 -5.97 15.53
CA LYS A 200 24.34 -6.81 15.00
C LYS A 200 23.06 -6.65 15.82
N VAL A 201 23.18 -6.69 17.15
CA VAL A 201 22.04 -6.48 18.06
C VAL A 201 21.49 -5.06 17.93
N LEU A 202 22.36 -4.06 17.85
CA LEU A 202 21.98 -2.66 17.63
C LEU A 202 21.21 -2.50 16.31
N LEU A 203 21.67 -3.12 15.23
CA LEU A 203 20.96 -3.08 13.94
C LEU A 203 19.55 -3.67 14.06
N CYS A 204 19.41 -4.85 14.67
CA CYS A 204 18.11 -5.49 14.87
C CYS A 204 17.18 -4.63 15.74
N ALA A 205 17.70 -4.00 16.80
CA ALA A 205 16.94 -3.11 17.67
C ALA A 205 16.47 -1.84 16.92
N LEU A 206 17.35 -1.21 16.13
CA LEU A 206 17.00 -0.05 15.31
C LEU A 206 15.97 -0.40 14.23
N LEU A 207 16.09 -1.57 13.60
CA LEU A 207 15.10 -2.08 12.63
C LEU A 207 13.73 -2.34 13.26
N ALA A 208 13.70 -2.91 14.47
CA ALA A 208 12.44 -3.08 15.20
C ALA A 208 11.83 -1.74 15.60
N LEU A 209 12.65 -0.77 15.98
CA LEU A 209 12.17 0.54 16.39
C LEU A 209 11.61 1.34 15.19
N ILE A 210 12.30 1.33 14.03
CA ILE A 210 11.77 1.96 12.81
C ILE A 210 10.54 1.22 12.27
N GLY A 211 10.52 -0.11 12.35
CA GLY A 211 9.35 -0.92 12.03
C GLY A 211 8.15 -0.57 12.89
N THR A 212 8.38 -0.26 14.17
CA THR A 212 7.35 0.22 15.11
C THR A 212 6.82 1.59 14.68
N CYS A 213 7.69 2.51 14.28
CA CYS A 213 7.27 3.80 13.72
C CYS A 213 6.36 3.61 12.49
N PHE A 214 6.72 2.74 11.55
CA PHE A 214 5.88 2.46 10.38
C PHE A 214 4.54 1.81 10.75
N ALA A 215 4.55 0.84 11.68
CA ALA A 215 3.34 0.18 12.15
C ALA A 215 2.35 1.14 12.85
N ILE A 216 2.86 2.12 13.61
CA ILE A 216 2.04 3.16 14.23
C ILE A 216 1.48 4.13 13.19
N LEU A 217 2.23 4.39 12.12
CA LEU A 217 1.94 5.43 11.14
C LEU A 217 0.92 5.04 10.07
N GLU A 218 0.86 3.76 9.70
CA GLU A 218 -0.03 3.27 8.63
C GLU A 218 -1.53 3.42 8.96
N PRO A 219 -2.04 3.02 10.14
CA PRO A 219 -3.47 3.14 10.45
C PRO A 219 -3.98 4.61 10.48
N PRO A 220 -3.30 5.58 11.11
CA PRO A 220 -3.70 7.00 11.07
C PRO A 220 -3.86 7.55 9.66
N ILE A 221 -2.97 7.18 8.74
CA ILE A 221 -3.00 7.64 7.35
C ILE A 221 -4.24 7.09 6.64
N MET A 222 -4.54 5.81 6.82
CA MET A 222 -5.72 5.18 6.21
C MET A 222 -7.03 5.76 6.75
N VAL A 223 -7.11 6.03 8.05
CA VAL A 223 -8.27 6.71 8.66
C VAL A 223 -8.39 8.14 8.15
N GLU A 224 -7.28 8.87 8.01
CA GLU A 224 -7.29 10.24 7.47
C GLU A 224 -7.80 10.26 6.03
N ILE A 225 -7.30 9.38 5.15
CA ILE A 225 -7.76 9.24 3.76
C ILE A 225 -9.26 8.96 3.71
N SER A 226 -9.73 8.01 4.52
CA SER A 226 -11.16 7.68 4.61
C SER A 226 -11.99 8.89 5.05
N SER A 227 -11.53 9.63 6.06
CA SER A 227 -12.20 10.84 6.55
C SER A 227 -12.27 11.96 5.50
N ILE A 228 -11.23 12.10 4.67
CA ILE A 228 -11.20 13.10 3.59
C ILE A 228 -12.23 12.74 2.52
N VAL A 229 -12.29 11.46 2.13
CA VAL A 229 -13.30 10.97 1.18
C VAL A 229 -14.71 11.26 1.70
N GLU A 230 -14.98 10.94 2.96
CA GLU A 230 -16.28 11.14 3.59
C GLU A 230 -16.67 12.63 3.68
N GLN A 231 -15.71 13.50 4.00
CA GLN A 231 -15.92 14.95 4.02
C GLN A 231 -16.18 15.55 2.63
N ILE A 232 -15.51 15.05 1.60
CA ILE A 232 -15.72 15.54 0.23
C ILE A 232 -17.06 15.03 -0.30
N GLN A 233 -17.42 13.78 -0.02
CA GLN A 233 -18.69 13.20 -0.42
C GLN A 233 -19.89 13.87 0.28
N SER A 234 -19.75 14.27 1.54
CA SER A 234 -20.81 15.02 2.25
C SER A 234 -21.01 16.43 1.72
N LYS A 235 -19.93 17.12 1.31
CA LYS A 235 -20.01 18.46 0.69
C LYS A 235 -20.54 18.42 -0.76
N HIS A 236 -20.31 17.30 -1.43
CA HIS A 236 -20.62 17.13 -2.85
C HIS A 236 -21.35 15.80 -3.11
N PRO A 237 -22.60 15.66 -2.61
CA PRO A 237 -23.36 14.43 -2.76
C PRO A 237 -23.60 14.12 -4.24
N GLY A 238 -23.32 12.88 -4.66
CA GLY A 238 -23.58 12.38 -6.01
C GLY A 238 -22.50 12.63 -7.07
N ILE A 239 -21.41 13.35 -6.75
CA ILE A 239 -20.35 13.66 -7.73
C ILE A 239 -19.56 12.41 -8.19
N PHE A 240 -19.38 11.42 -7.33
CA PHE A 240 -18.53 10.25 -7.59
C PHE A 240 -19.33 8.93 -7.81
N GLY A 241 -20.66 8.98 -7.83
CA GLY A 241 -21.48 7.76 -7.79
C GLY A 241 -21.36 6.98 -6.46
N LYS A 242 -22.06 5.85 -6.35
CA LYS A 242 -21.99 4.99 -5.15
C LYS A 242 -20.60 4.34 -5.05
N GLY A 243 -19.82 4.69 -4.03
CA GLY A 243 -18.51 4.08 -3.73
C GLY A 243 -17.33 4.53 -4.61
N GLY A 244 -17.56 5.35 -5.65
CA GLY A 244 -16.49 5.75 -6.58
C GLY A 244 -15.42 6.64 -5.94
N ALA A 245 -15.79 7.49 -4.97
CA ALA A 245 -14.83 8.36 -4.27
C ALA A 245 -13.83 7.54 -3.43
N THR A 246 -14.33 6.51 -2.75
CA THR A 246 -13.53 5.58 -1.94
C THR A 246 -12.60 4.76 -2.83
N ALA A 247 -13.12 4.16 -3.91
CA ALA A 247 -12.32 3.40 -4.87
C ALA A 247 -11.20 4.26 -5.48
N PHE A 248 -11.53 5.49 -5.88
CA PHE A 248 -10.56 6.42 -6.45
C PHE A 248 -9.47 6.81 -5.43
N ALA A 249 -9.84 7.12 -4.19
CA ALA A 249 -8.88 7.47 -3.15
C ALA A 249 -7.90 6.33 -2.84
N TYR A 250 -8.39 5.09 -2.70
CA TYR A 250 -7.53 3.92 -2.51
C TYR A 250 -6.67 3.64 -3.75
N GLY A 251 -7.20 3.84 -4.96
CA GLY A 251 -6.42 3.77 -6.19
C GLY A 251 -5.26 4.78 -6.17
N LEU A 252 -5.52 6.01 -5.76
CA LEU A 252 -4.52 7.07 -5.65
C LEU A 252 -3.46 6.77 -4.58
N SER A 253 -3.87 6.21 -3.43
CA SER A 253 -2.95 5.74 -2.40
C SER A 253 -2.05 4.61 -2.92
N ASN A 254 -2.61 3.64 -3.64
CA ASN A 254 -1.82 2.57 -4.26
C ASN A 254 -0.84 3.09 -5.31
N CYS A 255 -1.25 4.08 -6.12
CA CYS A 255 -0.34 4.75 -7.05
C CYS A 255 0.82 5.46 -6.32
N ALA A 256 0.53 6.17 -5.22
CA ALA A 256 1.56 6.83 -4.41
C ALA A 256 2.54 5.82 -3.79
N PHE A 257 2.02 4.69 -3.28
CA PHE A 257 2.84 3.60 -2.79
C PHE A 257 3.71 3.01 -3.91
N ALA A 258 3.12 2.66 -5.05
CA ALA A 258 3.85 2.10 -6.19
C ALA A 258 4.95 3.05 -6.69
N ALA A 259 4.67 4.37 -6.74
CA ALA A 259 5.67 5.37 -7.10
C ALA A 259 6.83 5.40 -6.09
N GLY A 260 6.55 5.36 -4.79
CA GLY A 260 7.58 5.28 -3.76
C GLY A 260 8.37 3.97 -3.82
N ALA A 261 7.67 2.85 -4.02
CA ALA A 261 8.27 1.52 -4.18
C ALA A 261 9.18 1.41 -5.41
N MET A 262 8.86 2.15 -6.47
CA MET A 262 9.72 2.26 -7.65
C MET A 262 10.98 3.08 -7.34
N VAL A 263 10.87 4.18 -6.60
CA VAL A 263 12.01 5.08 -6.31
C VAL A 263 12.93 4.54 -5.23
N GLY A 264 12.38 3.86 -4.22
CA GLY A 264 13.10 3.42 -3.02
C GLY A 264 14.35 2.58 -3.30
N PRO A 265 14.26 1.46 -4.04
CA PRO A 265 15.42 0.60 -4.27
C PRO A 265 16.58 1.32 -4.97
N PHE A 266 16.27 2.21 -5.92
CA PHE A 266 17.27 3.03 -6.60
C PHE A 266 17.88 4.06 -5.67
N LEU A 267 17.06 4.81 -4.93
CA LEU A 267 17.54 5.83 -3.99
C LEU A 267 18.42 5.20 -2.91
N GLY A 268 17.93 4.15 -2.25
CA GLY A 268 18.65 3.44 -1.20
C GLY A 268 19.96 2.83 -1.71
N GLY A 269 19.90 2.05 -2.79
CA GLY A 269 21.06 1.38 -3.36
C GLY A 269 22.12 2.38 -3.82
N TRP A 270 21.71 3.37 -4.62
CA TRP A 270 22.63 4.37 -5.18
C TRP A 270 23.29 5.24 -4.10
N VAL A 271 22.52 5.76 -3.13
CA VAL A 271 23.08 6.59 -2.05
C VAL A 271 24.03 5.79 -1.18
N ARG A 272 23.68 4.54 -0.86
CA ARG A 272 24.54 3.65 -0.08
C ARG A 272 25.87 3.40 -0.80
N ASP A 273 25.84 3.15 -2.11
CA ASP A 273 27.04 2.80 -2.87
C ASP A 273 27.96 4.00 -3.10
N THR A 274 27.39 5.20 -3.31
CA THR A 274 28.16 6.41 -3.61
C THR A 274 28.59 7.20 -2.38
N TYR A 275 27.69 7.35 -1.40
CA TYR A 275 27.90 8.19 -0.22
C TYR A 275 27.97 7.39 1.08
N GLY A 276 27.66 6.10 1.07
CA GLY A 276 27.76 5.23 2.24
C GLY A 276 26.48 5.13 3.08
N TRP A 277 26.52 4.21 4.04
CA TRP A 277 25.40 3.83 4.90
C TRP A 277 24.85 4.96 5.77
N ALA A 278 25.73 5.75 6.39
CA ALA A 278 25.32 6.85 7.27
C ALA A 278 24.51 7.92 6.53
N THR A 279 24.89 8.18 5.28
CA THR A 279 24.31 9.22 4.43
C THR A 279 22.94 8.79 3.92
N MET A 280 22.77 7.50 3.62
CA MET A 280 21.46 6.91 3.34
C MET A 280 20.48 7.12 4.51
N GLY A 281 20.93 6.89 5.75
CA GLY A 281 20.12 7.14 6.95
C GLY A 281 19.58 8.57 7.00
N TRP A 282 20.41 9.57 6.72
CA TRP A 282 19.99 10.98 6.66
C TRP A 282 19.05 11.28 5.49
N VAL A 283 19.34 10.74 4.30
CA VAL A 283 18.50 10.93 3.11
C VAL A 283 17.09 10.40 3.32
N LEU A 284 16.93 9.30 4.08
CA LEU A 284 15.61 8.78 4.45
C LEU A 284 14.99 9.52 5.64
N ALA A 285 15.81 9.97 6.60
CA ALA A 285 15.32 10.64 7.82
C ALA A 285 14.72 12.02 7.54
N LEU A 286 15.36 12.83 6.68
CA LEU A 286 14.94 14.22 6.46
C LEU A 286 13.52 14.33 5.86
N PRO A 287 13.14 13.58 4.81
CA PRO A 287 11.78 13.60 4.28
C PRO A 287 10.72 13.14 5.30
N LEU A 288 11.03 12.11 6.10
CA LEU A 288 10.15 11.63 7.16
C LEU A 288 9.95 12.69 8.26
N GLY A 289 11.03 13.33 8.70
CA GLY A 289 10.98 14.43 9.68
C GLY A 289 10.21 15.64 9.17
N ALA A 290 10.46 16.06 7.92
CA ALA A 290 9.74 17.16 7.28
C ALA A 290 8.23 16.86 7.15
N SER A 291 7.89 15.61 6.83
CA SER A 291 6.51 15.15 6.74
C SER A 291 5.77 15.21 8.08
N SER A 292 6.46 15.08 9.20
CA SER A 292 5.86 15.23 10.53
C SER A 292 5.22 16.62 10.72
N LEU A 293 5.88 17.67 10.25
CA LEU A 293 5.36 19.05 10.31
C LEU A 293 4.11 19.22 9.44
N LEU A 294 4.11 18.61 8.25
CA LEU A 294 2.95 18.63 7.35
C LEU A 294 1.76 17.90 7.97
N VAL A 295 2.00 16.75 8.60
CA VAL A 295 0.97 15.97 9.31
C VAL A 295 0.38 16.79 10.46
N LEU A 296 1.22 17.45 11.27
CA LEU A 296 0.73 18.31 12.36
C LEU A 296 -0.11 19.50 11.86
N GLY A 297 0.23 20.06 10.70
CA GLY A 297 -0.47 21.21 10.12
C GLY A 297 -1.78 20.86 9.41
N PHE A 298 -1.82 19.73 8.68
CA PHE A 298 -2.93 19.40 7.79
C PHE A 298 -3.87 18.32 8.34
N PHE A 299 -3.41 17.38 9.17
CA PHE A 299 -4.28 16.33 9.69
C PHE A 299 -5.23 16.90 10.76
N ARG A 300 -6.46 16.37 10.79
CA ARG A 300 -7.52 16.82 11.70
C ARG A 300 -8.05 15.67 12.53
#